data_AF-A0ABD3TLV3-F1
#
_entry.id   AF-A0ABD3TLV3-F1
#
_cell.length_a   1.000
_cell.length_b   1.000
_cell.length_c   1.000
_cell.angle_alpha   90.00
_cell.angle_beta   90.00
_cell.angle_gamma   90.00
#
_symmetry.space_group_name_H-M   'P 1'
#
loop_
_entity.id
_entity.type
_entity.pdbx_description
1 polymer ?
#
loop_
_entity_poly.entity_id
_entity_poly.type
_entity_poly.pdbx_seq_one_letter_code
_entity_poly.pdbx_strand_id
1 'polypeptide(L)'
;MPIPTPNTRRPAMLGGGDQRRVYIGSEPASPLPNNSRALVAFDPSALEHSGENSTFPKDDMQSGAHRQKAEYIITHSKKLQDDLQEVGQKVKHHEDNIRYLKTLKNNLEDSIRNMQVDVGKHHSSFSTSENDDIAYVNSEEETVQHILRYEKSAAALLCRLKSKPEAQVLDYPFTNDVLGIVATLGKVDDDNLSRLLSEYLGLETMLAVVCKTYEGVKALEAYNHDGSINKNWGLHAVAASTGRPLDRQFQVICLENLRPYAGEVIADDPQRKLALLEPKLLSGETPPGFLGFAVNLVTIDNTSLYCITTTGYSLRETLFYNLFSTLQIYRSREDMLKSLSCITNGAISLDGGLIRSPGVFSLGHQRGDIDVKFPSGSKRFILPASYIEIEKQMKEMEWKKEQAEEDLKREQALLNHAKVNYERKKEEFIQFMANSSSYTTQYQMGRVSTPR
;
A
#
# COMPACT_ATOMS: atom_id res chain seq x y z
N MET A 1 -21.96 -10.31 83.42
CA MET A 1 -22.71 -9.07 83.07
C MET A 1 -22.05 -8.43 81.86
N PRO A 2 -22.76 -7.81 80.91
CA PRO A 2 -23.80 -8.41 80.05
C PRO A 2 -23.63 -8.11 78.54
N ILE A 3 -24.26 -8.97 77.73
CA ILE A 3 -24.83 -8.86 76.35
C ILE A 3 -25.74 -7.61 76.23
N PRO A 4 -26.20 -7.01 75.08
CA PRO A 4 -26.49 -7.62 73.75
C PRO A 4 -26.21 -6.81 72.43
N THR A 5 -26.19 -7.56 71.30
CA THR A 5 -26.76 -7.20 69.97
C THR A 5 -28.30 -7.36 69.98
N PRO A 6 -29.19 -6.70 69.17
CA PRO A 6 -29.20 -6.84 67.68
C PRO A 6 -29.97 -5.77 66.83
N ASN A 7 -30.09 -6.06 65.52
CA ASN A 7 -31.19 -5.80 64.57
C ASN A 7 -31.24 -4.56 63.65
N THR A 8 -31.03 -4.85 62.35
CA THR A 8 -31.93 -4.67 61.19
C THR A 8 -33.07 -3.65 61.25
N ARG A 9 -33.11 -2.76 60.24
CA ARG A 9 -34.35 -2.30 59.57
C ARG A 9 -34.08 -1.74 58.16
N ARG A 10 -34.77 -2.31 57.17
CA ARG A 10 -35.07 -1.68 55.87
C ARG A 10 -36.02 -0.48 56.08
N PRO A 11 -36.14 0.39 55.07
CA PRO A 11 -37.46 0.68 54.53
C PRO A 11 -37.54 0.48 53.02
N ALA A 12 -38.77 0.36 52.53
CA ALA A 12 -39.16 -0.02 51.18
C ALA A 12 -39.83 1.15 50.43
N MET A 13 -39.72 1.09 49.09
CA MET A 13 -40.65 1.56 48.04
C MET A 13 -40.95 3.07 47.89
N LEU A 14 -40.64 3.63 46.70
CA LEU A 14 -41.58 4.15 45.69
C LEU A 14 -40.87 5.09 44.68
N GLY A 15 -41.16 4.95 43.39
CA GLY A 15 -40.96 6.01 42.40
C GLY A 15 -40.28 5.57 41.10
N GLY A 16 -41.08 5.38 40.04
CA GLY A 16 -40.67 4.90 38.73
C GLY A 16 -39.95 5.92 37.85
N GLY A 17 -39.41 5.41 36.74
CA GLY A 17 -38.69 6.20 35.75
C GLY A 17 -38.13 5.29 34.65
N ASP A 18 -39.05 4.65 33.91
CA ASP A 18 -38.78 3.88 32.71
C ASP A 18 -38.21 4.80 31.61
N GLN A 19 -36.94 4.65 31.24
CA GLN A 19 -36.40 5.16 29.98
C GLN A 19 -35.64 4.05 29.26
N ARG A 20 -36.41 3.37 28.41
CA ARG A 20 -35.98 2.53 27.29
C ARG A 20 -34.76 3.12 26.59
N ARG A 21 -33.59 2.49 26.74
CA ARG A 21 -32.52 2.59 25.74
C ARG A 21 -32.92 1.73 24.55
N VAL A 22 -33.38 2.38 23.50
CA VAL A 22 -33.56 1.77 22.18
C VAL A 22 -32.17 1.40 21.66
N TYR A 23 -31.90 0.10 21.57
CA TYR A 23 -30.82 -0.44 20.76
C TYR A 23 -31.15 -0.16 19.29
N ILE A 24 -30.40 0.72 18.65
CA ILE A 24 -30.31 0.74 17.19
C ILE A 24 -29.13 -0.16 16.83
N GLY A 25 -29.47 -1.40 16.46
CA GLY A 25 -28.52 -2.29 15.81
C GLY A 25 -28.23 -1.77 14.41
N SER A 26 -27.00 -1.33 14.18
CA SER A 26 -26.39 -1.34 12.85
C SER A 26 -25.54 -2.60 12.76
N GLU A 27 -26.12 -3.65 12.17
CA GLU A 27 -25.34 -4.80 11.70
C GLU A 27 -24.24 -4.29 10.75
N PRO A 28 -22.98 -4.70 10.95
CA PRO A 28 -21.94 -4.44 9.97
C PRO A 28 -22.24 -5.31 8.74
N ALA A 29 -22.41 -4.67 7.59
CA ALA A 29 -22.48 -5.37 6.32
C ALA A 29 -21.25 -6.28 6.18
N SER A 30 -21.50 -7.57 5.99
CA SER A 30 -20.49 -8.59 5.75
C SER A 30 -19.57 -8.20 4.57
N PRO A 31 -18.23 -8.32 4.71
CA PRO A 31 -17.31 -8.05 3.62
C PRO A 31 -17.50 -9.10 2.51
N LEU A 32 -17.71 -8.62 1.28
CA LEU A 32 -17.71 -9.48 0.10
C LEU A 32 -16.32 -10.14 -0.05
N PRO A 33 -16.25 -11.42 -0.45
CA PRO A 33 -15.01 -12.16 -0.49
C PRO A 33 -14.07 -11.62 -1.57
N ASN A 34 -12.83 -11.34 -1.15
CA ASN A 34 -11.67 -11.12 -2.02
C ASN A 34 -11.50 -12.34 -2.93
N ASN A 35 -11.89 -12.21 -4.20
CA ASN A 35 -11.55 -13.21 -5.20
C ASN A 35 -10.76 -12.53 -6.31
N SER A 36 -9.45 -12.46 -6.11
CA SER A 36 -8.46 -12.16 -7.13
C SER A 36 -8.44 -13.29 -8.16
N ARG A 37 -9.38 -13.26 -9.11
CA ARG A 37 -9.29 -14.04 -10.33
C ARG A 37 -9.03 -13.07 -11.47
N ALA A 38 -7.77 -13.02 -11.90
CA ALA A 38 -7.37 -12.39 -13.15
C ALA A 38 -8.29 -12.90 -14.26
N LEU A 39 -9.09 -12.00 -14.84
CA LEU A 39 -9.82 -12.28 -16.07
C LEU A 39 -8.78 -12.32 -17.18
N VAL A 40 -8.36 -13.54 -17.52
CA VAL A 40 -7.61 -13.85 -18.73
C VAL A 40 -8.42 -13.30 -19.91
N ALA A 41 -7.81 -12.36 -20.63
CA ALA A 41 -8.35 -11.88 -21.89
C ALA A 41 -8.49 -13.08 -22.85
N PHE A 42 -9.73 -13.39 -23.23
CA PHE A 42 -10.00 -14.30 -24.33
C PHE A 42 -9.83 -13.52 -25.63
N ASP A 43 -8.80 -13.87 -26.39
CA ASP A 43 -8.52 -13.39 -27.75
C ASP A 43 -9.43 -14.15 -28.73
N PRO A 44 -10.38 -13.50 -29.42
CA PRO A 44 -11.20 -14.15 -30.44
C PRO A 44 -10.53 -13.97 -31.82
N SER A 45 -9.31 -14.50 -31.95
CA SER A 45 -8.59 -14.59 -33.22
C SER A 45 -8.32 -16.04 -33.58
N ALA A 46 -9.36 -16.88 -33.56
CA ALA A 46 -9.30 -18.24 -34.10
C ALA A 46 -10.71 -18.76 -34.42
N LEU A 47 -11.23 -18.41 -35.60
CA LEU A 47 -12.21 -19.25 -36.28
C LEU A 47 -11.96 -19.14 -37.78
N GLU A 48 -11.06 -20.01 -38.22
CA GLU A 48 -10.84 -20.33 -39.62
C GLU A 48 -12.11 -20.87 -40.27
N HIS A 49 -12.14 -20.68 -41.58
CA HIS A 49 -13.17 -21.04 -42.52
C HIS A 49 -13.56 -22.51 -42.46
N SER A 50 -14.87 -22.78 -42.46
CA SER A 50 -15.42 -23.97 -43.08
C SER A 50 -16.63 -23.54 -43.92
N GLY A 51 -16.42 -23.47 -45.23
CA GLY A 51 -17.49 -23.30 -46.18
C GLY A 51 -18.32 -24.57 -46.29
N GLU A 52 -19.63 -24.43 -46.25
CA GLU A 52 -20.55 -25.44 -46.78
C GLU A 52 -21.52 -24.77 -47.73
N ASN A 53 -21.36 -25.12 -49.00
CA ASN A 53 -22.29 -24.87 -50.09
C ASN A 53 -23.64 -25.53 -49.79
N SER A 54 -24.74 -24.79 -49.89
CA SER A 54 -26.04 -25.40 -50.15
C SER A 54 -26.67 -24.81 -51.42
N THR A 55 -26.83 -25.69 -52.40
CA THR A 55 -27.46 -25.45 -53.69
C THR A 55 -28.99 -25.41 -53.50
N PHE A 56 -29.62 -24.31 -53.90
CA PHE A 56 -31.10 -24.19 -53.92
C PHE A 56 -31.71 -24.87 -55.15
N PRO A 57 -32.82 -25.62 -55.02
CA PRO A 57 -33.71 -25.89 -56.16
C PRO A 57 -34.61 -24.68 -56.40
N LYS A 58 -34.70 -24.26 -57.67
CA LYS A 58 -35.70 -23.31 -58.17
C LYS A 58 -37.05 -24.03 -58.26
N ASP A 59 -38.05 -23.55 -57.53
CA ASP A 59 -39.29 -23.00 -58.10
C ASP A 59 -40.24 -22.53 -56.98
N ASP A 60 -41.04 -21.49 -57.28
CA ASP A 60 -42.07 -20.85 -56.44
C ASP A 60 -41.63 -20.14 -55.14
N MET A 61 -40.66 -19.22 -55.21
CA MET A 61 -40.03 -18.63 -54.00
C MET A 61 -40.11 -17.11 -53.78
N GLN A 62 -40.95 -16.36 -54.49
CA GLN A 62 -41.02 -14.91 -54.23
C GLN A 62 -41.63 -14.59 -52.85
N SER A 63 -42.75 -15.18 -52.43
CA SER A 63 -43.36 -14.81 -51.12
C SER A 63 -42.59 -15.33 -49.89
N GLY A 64 -41.92 -16.48 -49.99
CA GLY A 64 -41.16 -17.11 -48.91
C GLY A 64 -39.81 -16.43 -48.61
N ALA A 65 -39.07 -16.02 -49.64
CA ALA A 65 -37.80 -15.29 -49.48
C ALA A 65 -38.00 -13.89 -48.89
N HIS A 66 -39.16 -13.27 -49.14
CA HIS A 66 -39.50 -11.94 -48.58
C HIS A 66 -39.85 -12.00 -47.09
N ARG A 67 -40.53 -13.07 -46.64
CA ARG A 67 -40.85 -13.27 -45.21
C ARG A 67 -39.60 -13.51 -44.37
N GLN A 68 -38.69 -14.37 -44.86
CA GLN A 68 -37.42 -14.67 -44.20
C GLN A 68 -36.52 -13.43 -44.06
N LYS A 69 -36.53 -12.53 -45.05
CA LYS A 69 -35.72 -11.31 -45.04
C LYS A 69 -36.29 -10.22 -44.11
N ALA A 70 -37.61 -10.12 -43.99
CA ALA A 70 -38.27 -9.25 -43.02
C ALA A 70 -38.06 -9.74 -41.58
N GLU A 71 -38.16 -11.05 -41.35
CA GLU A 71 -37.84 -11.68 -40.05
C GLU A 71 -36.38 -11.43 -39.66
N TYR A 72 -35.43 -11.56 -40.58
CA TYR A 72 -34.02 -11.23 -40.35
C TYR A 72 -33.82 -9.78 -39.89
N ILE A 73 -34.48 -8.81 -40.55
CA ILE A 73 -34.36 -7.38 -40.19
C ILE A 73 -34.87 -7.14 -38.77
N ILE A 74 -36.01 -7.75 -38.41
CA ILE A 74 -36.60 -7.61 -37.07
C ILE A 74 -35.67 -8.22 -36.01
N THR A 75 -35.19 -9.45 -36.23
CA THR A 75 -34.29 -10.13 -35.28
C THR A 75 -32.97 -9.39 -35.12
N HIS A 76 -32.38 -8.91 -36.21
CA HIS A 76 -31.11 -8.20 -36.16
C HIS A 76 -31.24 -6.79 -35.55
N SER A 77 -32.31 -6.05 -35.88
CA SER A 77 -32.62 -4.77 -35.24
C SER A 77 -32.79 -4.92 -33.73
N LYS A 78 -33.53 -5.95 -33.30
CA LYS A 78 -33.71 -6.24 -31.88
C LYS A 78 -32.38 -6.56 -31.19
N LYS A 79 -31.53 -7.37 -31.82
CA LYS A 79 -30.19 -7.67 -31.29
C LYS A 79 -29.35 -6.40 -31.10
N LEU A 80 -29.31 -5.53 -32.11
CA LEU A 80 -28.57 -4.26 -32.03
C LEU A 80 -29.16 -3.33 -30.95
N GLN A 81 -30.48 -3.32 -30.78
CA GLN A 81 -31.16 -2.58 -29.72
C GLN A 81 -30.79 -3.12 -28.32
N ASP A 82 -30.82 -4.44 -28.13
CA ASP A 82 -30.45 -5.10 -26.87
C ASP A 82 -28.97 -4.82 -26.54
N ASP A 83 -28.09 -4.93 -27.55
CA ASP A 83 -26.67 -4.64 -27.48
C ASP A 83 -26.37 -3.19 -27.10
N LEU A 84 -27.18 -2.24 -27.59
CA LEU A 84 -27.08 -0.81 -27.25
C LEU A 84 -27.59 -0.54 -25.83
N GLN A 85 -28.68 -1.20 -25.42
CA GLN A 85 -29.21 -1.13 -24.07
C GLN A 85 -28.22 -1.64 -23.03
N GLU A 86 -27.53 -2.75 -23.31
CA GLU A 86 -26.49 -3.29 -22.42
C GLU A 86 -25.34 -2.30 -22.22
N VAL A 87 -24.85 -1.68 -23.30
CA VAL A 87 -23.79 -0.66 -23.19
C VAL A 87 -24.31 0.59 -22.47
N GLY A 88 -25.56 1.00 -22.70
CA GLY A 88 -26.19 2.08 -21.95
C GLY A 88 -26.28 1.82 -20.45
N GLN A 89 -26.56 0.57 -20.04
CA GLN A 89 -26.52 0.16 -18.64
C GLN A 89 -25.10 0.22 -18.06
N LYS A 90 -24.07 -0.18 -18.84
CA LYS A 90 -22.66 -0.06 -18.44
C LYS A 90 -22.25 1.41 -18.24
N VAL A 91 -22.63 2.31 -19.15
CA VAL A 91 -22.38 3.76 -19.00
C VAL A 91 -23.01 4.28 -17.70
N LYS A 92 -24.28 3.98 -17.46
CA LYS A 92 -24.97 4.39 -16.23
C LYS A 92 -24.28 3.85 -14.97
N HIS A 93 -23.88 2.58 -14.99
CA HIS A 93 -23.18 1.95 -13.87
C HIS A 93 -21.89 2.70 -13.52
N HIS A 94 -21.05 3.02 -14.51
CA HIS A 94 -19.82 3.78 -14.28
C HIS A 94 -20.11 5.23 -13.80
N GLU A 95 -21.16 5.88 -14.29
CA GLU A 95 -21.56 7.22 -13.79
C GLU A 95 -22.01 7.19 -12.32
N ASP A 96 -22.75 6.16 -11.93
CA ASP A 96 -23.18 5.94 -10.55
C ASP A 96 -22.00 5.61 -9.63
N ASN A 97 -21.04 4.78 -10.09
CA ASN A 97 -19.80 4.49 -9.36
C ASN A 97 -18.96 5.75 -9.14
N ILE A 98 -18.77 6.59 -10.17
CA ILE A 98 -18.03 7.85 -10.04
C ILE A 98 -18.72 8.79 -9.04
N ARG A 99 -20.07 8.85 -9.05
CA ARG A 99 -20.82 9.65 -8.07
C ARG A 99 -20.56 9.16 -6.65
N TYR A 100 -20.64 7.85 -6.43
CA TYR A 100 -20.35 7.22 -5.15
C TYR A 100 -18.92 7.54 -4.67
N LEU A 101 -17.92 7.35 -5.53
CA LEU A 101 -16.51 7.61 -5.22
C LEU A 101 -16.26 9.08 -4.87
N LYS A 102 -16.91 10.03 -5.56
CA LYS A 102 -16.84 11.46 -5.22
C LYS A 102 -17.42 11.74 -3.84
N THR A 103 -18.58 11.16 -3.51
CA THR A 103 -19.19 11.28 -2.19
C THR A 103 -18.30 10.68 -1.10
N LEU A 104 -17.75 9.49 -1.33
CA LEU A 104 -16.82 8.83 -0.42
C LEU A 104 -15.59 9.71 -0.15
N LYS A 105 -14.97 10.25 -1.20
CA LYS A 105 -13.82 11.16 -1.08
C LYS A 105 -14.14 12.38 -0.24
N ASN A 106 -15.27 13.04 -0.49
CA ASN A 106 -15.69 14.22 0.27
C ASN A 106 -15.91 13.88 1.75
N ASN A 107 -16.56 12.74 2.05
CA ASN A 107 -16.77 12.28 3.42
C ASN A 107 -15.45 11.99 4.16
N LEU A 108 -14.47 11.40 3.45
CA LEU A 108 -13.12 11.17 3.98
C LEU A 108 -12.41 12.51 4.26
N GLU A 109 -12.48 13.47 3.34
CA GLU A 109 -11.91 14.80 3.52
C GLU A 109 -12.54 15.56 4.71
N ASP A 110 -13.86 15.49 4.89
CA ASP A 110 -14.56 16.05 6.05
C ASP A 110 -14.09 15.40 7.35
N SER A 111 -13.94 14.08 7.36
CA SER A 111 -13.49 13.33 8.52
C SER A 111 -12.04 13.66 8.89
N ILE A 112 -11.14 13.78 7.90
CA ILE A 112 -9.75 14.23 8.10
C ILE A 112 -9.72 15.63 8.69
N ARG A 113 -10.50 16.58 8.15
CA ARG A 113 -10.60 17.95 8.69
C ARG A 113 -11.06 17.96 10.15
N ASN A 114 -12.06 17.17 10.50
CA ASN A 114 -12.56 17.07 11.88
C ASN A 114 -11.48 16.53 12.83
N MET A 115 -10.77 15.48 12.44
CA MET A 115 -9.66 14.94 13.24
C MET A 115 -8.50 15.94 13.38
N GLN A 116 -8.17 16.71 12.35
CA GLN A 116 -7.14 17.76 12.42
C GLN A 116 -7.51 18.85 13.45
N VAL A 117 -8.79 19.21 13.54
CA VAL A 117 -9.29 20.14 14.56
C VAL A 117 -9.09 19.56 15.97
N ASP A 118 -9.33 18.26 16.16
CA ASP A 118 -9.15 17.60 17.45
C ASP A 118 -7.67 17.45 17.84
N VAL A 119 -6.81 17.12 16.88
CA VAL A 119 -5.34 17.11 17.06
C VAL A 119 -4.81 18.50 17.43
N GLY A 120 -5.29 19.56 16.76
CA GLY A 120 -4.89 20.94 17.06
C GLY A 120 -5.21 21.37 18.50
N LYS A 121 -6.31 20.88 19.09
CA LYS A 121 -6.64 21.13 20.51
C LYS A 121 -5.65 20.44 21.46
N HIS A 122 -5.15 19.26 21.09
CA HIS A 122 -4.16 18.52 21.87
C HIS A 122 -2.75 19.14 21.79
N HIS A 123 -2.35 19.70 20.65
CA HIS A 123 -1.03 20.38 20.53
C HIS A 123 -0.93 21.66 21.36
N SER A 124 -2.02 22.42 21.52
CA SER A 124 -2.03 23.65 22.33
C SER A 124 -1.88 23.40 23.84
N SER A 125 -2.01 22.15 24.30
CA SER A 125 -1.95 21.77 25.72
C SER A 125 -0.64 21.06 26.10
N PHE A 126 0.28 20.87 25.15
CA PHE A 126 1.50 20.07 25.30
C PHE A 126 2.77 20.94 25.18
N SER A 127 2.91 21.95 26.04
CA SER A 127 4.19 22.65 26.22
C SER A 127 5.04 21.95 27.31
N THR A 128 6.05 21.23 26.81
CA THR A 128 7.41 20.96 27.32
C THR A 128 7.64 20.31 28.70
N SER A 129 8.35 19.17 28.67
CA SER A 129 9.32 18.77 29.71
C SER A 129 10.73 18.78 29.11
N GLU A 130 11.47 19.86 29.34
CA GLU A 130 12.67 20.26 28.55
C GLU A 130 13.92 19.40 28.73
N ASN A 131 13.99 18.50 29.72
CA ASN A 131 15.24 17.77 30.03
C ASN A 131 15.40 16.41 29.31
N ASP A 132 14.30 15.74 28.97
CA ASP A 132 14.34 14.39 28.38
C ASP A 132 14.30 14.42 26.84
N ASP A 133 13.78 15.49 26.24
CA ASP A 133 13.76 15.75 24.80
C ASP A 133 15.19 15.80 24.20
N ILE A 134 16.16 16.24 25.01
CA ILE A 134 17.54 16.45 24.59
C ILE A 134 18.22 15.11 24.25
N ALA A 135 18.04 14.06 25.06
CA ALA A 135 18.74 12.78 24.84
C ALA A 135 18.25 12.01 23.60
N TYR A 136 16.96 12.12 23.29
CA TYR A 136 16.33 11.51 22.11
C TYR A 136 16.78 12.18 20.80
N VAL A 137 16.68 13.51 20.76
CA VAL A 137 17.09 14.33 19.62
C VAL A 137 18.59 14.14 19.33
N ASN A 138 19.41 14.04 20.38
CA ASN A 138 20.85 13.81 20.26
C ASN A 138 21.23 12.50 19.54
N SER A 139 20.47 11.40 19.67
CA SER A 139 20.86 10.10 19.07
C SER A 139 20.54 10.00 17.58
N GLU A 140 19.40 10.57 17.16
CA GLU A 140 19.08 10.69 15.74
C GLU A 140 20.07 11.62 15.04
N GLU A 141 20.41 12.74 15.67
CA GLU A 141 21.40 13.67 15.17
C GLU A 141 22.80 13.06 15.11
N GLU A 142 23.19 12.28 16.12
CA GLU A 142 24.44 11.50 16.10
C GLU A 142 24.47 10.54 14.90
N THR A 143 23.38 9.82 14.64
CA THR A 143 23.29 8.92 13.48
C THR A 143 23.42 9.68 12.17
N VAL A 144 22.73 10.82 12.05
CA VAL A 144 22.85 11.71 10.89
C VAL A 144 24.29 12.23 10.74
N GLN A 145 24.96 12.62 11.83
CA GLN A 145 26.35 13.05 11.80
C GLN A 145 27.28 11.94 11.29
N HIS A 146 27.07 10.69 11.70
CA HIS A 146 27.82 9.54 11.17
C HIS A 146 27.58 9.36 9.67
N ILE A 147 26.33 9.45 9.20
CA ILE A 147 26.00 9.41 7.76
C ILE A 147 26.72 10.54 7.00
N LEU A 148 26.76 11.75 7.57
CA LEU A 148 27.38 12.93 6.94
C LEU A 148 28.89 12.80 6.74
N ARG A 149 29.58 11.92 7.46
CA ARG A 149 31.01 11.59 7.23
C ARG A 149 31.24 10.94 5.87
N TYR A 150 30.22 10.28 5.33
CA TYR A 150 30.24 9.69 3.98
C TYR A 150 29.84 10.73 2.94
N GLU A 151 30.64 11.80 2.83
CA GLU A 151 30.27 13.04 2.11
C GLU A 151 29.92 12.88 0.62
N LYS A 152 30.36 11.78 -0.01
CA LYS A 152 30.11 11.43 -1.41
C LYS A 152 28.94 10.46 -1.59
N SER A 153 28.22 10.12 -0.53
CA SER A 153 27.08 9.21 -0.58
C SER A 153 25.77 9.95 -0.85
N ALA A 154 24.83 9.27 -1.50
CA ALA A 154 23.47 9.77 -1.68
C ALA A 154 22.77 10.05 -0.34
N ALA A 155 23.03 9.20 0.67
CA ALA A 155 22.51 9.37 2.02
C ALA A 155 22.95 10.70 2.65
N ALA A 156 24.25 11.02 2.61
CA ALA A 156 24.76 12.27 3.15
C ALA A 156 24.17 13.49 2.42
N LEU A 157 23.99 13.42 1.10
CA LEU A 157 23.33 14.47 0.34
C LEU A 157 21.88 14.69 0.79
N LEU A 158 21.10 13.61 0.89
CA LEU A 158 19.70 13.67 1.33
C LEU A 158 19.56 14.18 2.76
N CYS A 159 20.43 13.76 3.69
CA CYS A 159 20.45 14.29 5.05
C CYS A 159 20.71 15.81 5.08
N ARG A 160 21.64 16.31 4.25
CA ARG A 160 21.92 17.76 4.13
C ARG A 160 20.76 18.54 3.53
N LEU A 161 20.03 17.94 2.59
CA LEU A 161 18.83 18.57 2.02
C LEU A 161 17.73 18.66 3.08
N LYS A 162 17.50 17.61 3.87
CA LYS A 162 16.51 17.64 4.95
C LYS A 162 16.86 18.64 6.06
N SER A 163 18.14 18.88 6.35
CA SER A 163 18.58 19.77 7.42
C SER A 163 18.54 21.27 7.08
N LYS A 164 18.34 21.66 5.82
CA LYS A 164 18.32 23.08 5.40
C LYS A 164 16.89 23.62 5.40
N PRO A 165 16.58 24.68 6.17
CA PRO A 165 15.25 25.32 6.13
C PRO A 165 14.85 25.79 4.72
N GLU A 166 15.84 26.25 3.94
CA GLU A 166 15.66 26.73 2.56
C GLU A 166 15.38 25.61 1.55
N ALA A 167 15.76 24.37 1.85
CA ALA A 167 15.51 23.22 0.99
C ALA A 167 14.08 22.68 1.09
N GLN A 168 13.31 23.09 2.11
CA GLN A 168 11.86 22.84 2.19
C GLN A 168 11.08 23.65 1.13
N VAL A 169 11.73 24.62 0.47
CA VAL A 169 11.16 25.44 -0.61
C VAL A 169 11.49 24.87 -2.00
N LEU A 170 12.53 24.03 -2.10
CA LEU A 170 12.89 23.36 -3.35
C LEU A 170 12.14 22.03 -3.45
N ASP A 171 10.98 22.07 -4.11
CA ASP A 171 10.17 20.88 -4.44
C ASP A 171 10.90 20.05 -5.50
N TYR A 172 11.89 19.27 -5.07
CA TYR A 172 12.56 18.33 -5.96
C TYR A 172 11.58 17.21 -6.31
N PRO A 173 11.47 16.78 -7.59
CA PRO A 173 10.49 15.78 -8.00
C PRO A 173 10.54 14.46 -7.20
N PHE A 174 11.71 14.12 -6.65
CA PHE A 174 11.92 12.89 -5.89
C PHE A 174 11.68 13.03 -4.37
N THR A 175 11.60 14.24 -3.79
CA THR A 175 11.54 14.39 -2.32
C THR A 175 10.25 13.88 -1.71
N ASN A 176 9.15 13.87 -2.47
CA ASN A 176 7.84 13.40 -2.01
C ASN A 176 7.77 11.86 -1.89
N ASP A 177 8.59 11.14 -2.67
CA ASP A 177 8.62 9.68 -2.69
C ASP A 177 9.70 9.08 -1.78
N VAL A 178 10.80 9.81 -1.56
CA VAL A 178 11.88 9.37 -0.65
C VAL A 178 11.42 9.44 0.81
N LEU A 179 11.29 8.27 1.44
CA LEU A 179 10.97 8.18 2.87
C LEU A 179 12.17 8.58 3.73
N GLY A 180 13.34 8.02 3.44
CA GLY A 180 14.54 8.27 4.22
C GLY A 180 15.66 7.31 3.92
N ILE A 181 16.63 7.27 4.83
CA ILE A 181 17.78 6.36 4.78
C ILE A 181 17.52 5.22 5.75
N VAL A 182 17.90 3.98 5.40
CA VAL A 182 17.63 2.80 6.27
C VAL A 182 18.06 3.04 7.72
N ALA A 183 19.25 3.59 7.94
CA ALA A 183 19.78 3.93 9.26
C ALA A 183 18.90 4.86 10.10
N THR A 184 18.05 5.69 9.47
CA THR A 184 17.19 6.68 10.16
C THR A 184 15.73 6.25 10.26
N LEU A 185 15.35 5.12 9.65
CA LEU A 185 13.94 4.69 9.57
C LEU A 185 13.50 3.74 10.69
N GLY A 186 14.45 3.31 11.53
CA GLY A 186 14.21 2.43 12.66
C GLY A 186 15.10 2.83 13.84
N LYS A 187 14.68 2.46 15.05
CA LYS A 187 15.39 2.76 16.30
C LYS A 187 15.64 1.48 17.06
N VAL A 188 16.78 1.38 17.73
CA VAL A 188 17.16 0.20 18.51
C VAL A 188 17.65 0.69 19.87
N ASP A 189 16.93 0.33 20.93
CA ASP A 189 17.16 0.88 22.27
C ASP A 189 18.50 0.43 22.87
N ASP A 190 18.96 -0.77 22.52
CA ASP A 190 20.26 -1.30 22.96
C ASP A 190 21.37 -0.95 21.96
N ASP A 191 22.36 -0.18 22.40
CA ASP A 191 23.47 0.30 21.54
C ASP A 191 24.28 -0.85 20.94
N ASN A 192 24.53 -1.91 21.72
CA ASN A 192 25.27 -3.06 21.25
C ASN A 192 24.50 -3.82 20.17
N LEU A 193 23.21 -4.04 20.36
CA LEU A 193 22.32 -4.63 19.35
C LEU A 193 22.24 -3.75 18.11
N SER A 194 22.14 -2.42 18.28
CA SER A 194 22.14 -1.47 17.16
C SER A 194 23.39 -1.64 16.30
N ARG A 195 24.57 -1.70 16.93
CA ARG A 195 25.85 -1.96 16.25
C ARG A 195 25.87 -3.32 15.54
N LEU A 196 25.44 -4.38 16.22
CA LEU A 196 25.41 -5.74 15.66
C LEU A 196 24.47 -5.86 14.46
N LEU A 197 23.29 -5.24 14.52
CA LEU A 197 22.35 -5.19 13.40
C LEU A 197 22.90 -4.38 12.23
N SER A 198 23.62 -3.29 12.51
CA SER A 198 24.25 -2.46 11.47
C SER A 198 25.38 -3.20 10.76
N GLU A 199 26.16 -4.01 11.49
CA GLU A 199 27.16 -4.91 10.90
C GLU A 199 26.52 -6.07 10.13
N TYR A 200 25.39 -6.59 10.60
CA TYR A 200 24.60 -7.56 9.86
C TYR A 200 24.08 -6.97 8.54
N LEU A 201 23.61 -5.73 8.50
CA LEU A 201 23.15 -5.14 7.25
C LEU A 201 24.31 -4.71 6.33
N GLY A 202 25.42 -4.29 6.93
CA GLY A 202 26.54 -3.69 6.20
C GLY A 202 26.30 -2.22 5.85
N LEU A 203 27.40 -1.50 5.60
CA LEU A 203 27.37 -0.05 5.37
C LEU A 203 26.51 0.35 4.16
N GLU A 204 26.60 -0.38 3.05
CA GLU A 204 25.84 -0.07 1.83
C GLU A 204 24.33 -0.09 2.08
N THR A 205 23.85 -1.12 2.77
CA THR A 205 22.44 -1.27 3.16
C THR A 205 22.03 -0.21 4.18
N MET A 206 22.88 0.10 5.16
CA MET A 206 22.60 1.14 6.16
C MET A 206 22.47 2.54 5.53
N LEU A 207 23.23 2.81 4.46
CA LEU A 207 23.16 4.05 3.67
C LEU A 207 22.15 4.00 2.52
N ALA A 208 21.39 2.92 2.37
CA ALA A 208 20.44 2.80 1.27
C ALA A 208 19.29 3.82 1.39
N VAL A 209 18.92 4.40 0.24
CA VAL A 209 17.78 5.30 0.12
C VAL A 209 16.50 4.48 -0.03
N VAL A 210 15.44 4.83 0.70
CA VAL A 210 14.16 4.13 0.63
C VAL A 210 13.12 5.01 -0.07
N CYS A 211 12.58 4.52 -1.18
CA CYS A 211 11.51 5.12 -1.98
C CYS A 211 10.20 4.36 -1.79
N LYS A 212 9.07 5.07 -1.82
CA LYS A 212 7.74 4.45 -1.78
C LYS A 212 7.45 3.69 -3.07
N THR A 213 7.71 4.31 -4.23
CA THR A 213 7.29 3.82 -5.55
C THR A 213 8.46 3.66 -6.51
N TYR A 214 8.24 2.91 -7.59
CA TYR A 214 9.24 2.81 -8.66
C TYR A 214 9.42 4.13 -9.42
N GLU A 215 8.39 4.97 -9.47
CA GLU A 215 8.49 6.33 -10.03
C GLU A 215 9.47 7.19 -9.23
N GLY A 216 9.46 7.07 -7.90
CA GLY A 216 10.46 7.71 -7.04
C GLY A 216 11.88 7.27 -7.37
N VAL A 217 12.12 5.98 -7.60
CA VAL A 217 13.44 5.45 -8.02
C VAL A 217 13.89 6.08 -9.33
N LYS A 218 13.00 6.14 -10.34
CA LYS A 218 13.28 6.78 -11.64
C LYS A 218 13.53 8.28 -11.52
N ALA A 219 12.95 8.94 -10.52
CA ALA A 219 13.20 10.35 -10.26
C ALA A 219 14.60 10.62 -9.67
N LEU A 220 15.23 9.62 -9.04
CA LEU A 220 16.58 9.76 -8.46
C LEU A 220 17.70 9.72 -9.52
N GLU A 221 17.54 8.94 -10.59
CA GLU A 221 18.56 8.77 -11.62
C GLU A 221 17.93 8.53 -13.00
N ALA A 222 18.52 9.15 -14.02
CA ALA A 222 18.16 8.93 -15.42
C ALA A 222 19.39 8.58 -16.24
N TYR A 223 19.16 7.91 -17.36
CA TYR A 223 20.18 7.46 -18.29
C TYR A 223 20.00 8.15 -19.63
N ASN A 224 21.12 8.49 -20.26
CA ASN A 224 21.16 8.96 -21.65
C ASN A 224 20.90 7.79 -22.61
N HIS A 225 20.65 8.09 -23.88
CA HIS A 225 20.39 7.07 -24.91
C HIS A 225 21.56 6.09 -25.12
N ASP A 226 22.78 6.46 -24.75
CA ASP A 226 23.98 5.62 -24.81
C ASP A 226 24.17 4.73 -23.56
N GLY A 227 23.25 4.79 -22.59
CA GLY A 227 23.33 4.06 -21.32
C GLY A 227 24.23 4.71 -20.28
N SER A 228 24.78 5.90 -20.54
CA SER A 228 25.54 6.69 -19.56
C SER A 228 24.60 7.40 -18.57
N ILE A 229 25.05 7.61 -17.33
CA ILE A 229 24.27 8.34 -16.31
C ILE A 229 24.11 9.81 -16.76
N ASN A 230 22.87 10.30 -16.74
CA ASN A 230 22.57 11.71 -16.98
C ASN A 230 22.89 12.54 -15.73
N LYS A 231 24.06 13.18 -15.72
CA LYS A 231 24.55 14.02 -14.60
C LYS A 231 23.72 15.28 -14.33
N ASN A 232 22.81 15.63 -15.25
CA ASN A 232 21.93 16.80 -15.14
C ASN A 232 20.54 16.43 -14.63
N TRP A 233 20.34 15.21 -14.10
CA TRP A 233 19.05 14.74 -13.59
C TRP A 233 19.13 14.26 -12.14
N GLY A 234 17.99 14.31 -11.45
CA GLY A 234 17.77 13.67 -10.14
C GLY A 234 18.82 14.05 -9.09
N LEU A 235 19.29 13.05 -8.33
CA LEU A 235 20.30 13.24 -7.30
C LEU A 235 21.64 13.73 -7.86
N HIS A 236 22.00 13.34 -9.09
CA HIS A 236 23.27 13.77 -9.69
C HIS A 236 23.30 15.27 -9.97
N ALA A 237 22.21 15.85 -10.47
CA ALA A 237 22.10 17.29 -10.65
C ALA A 237 22.22 18.05 -9.33
N VAL A 238 21.56 17.56 -8.27
CA VAL A 238 21.61 18.18 -6.94
C VAL A 238 22.99 18.04 -6.31
N ALA A 239 23.64 16.88 -6.48
CA ALA A 239 25.01 16.65 -6.05
C ALA A 239 25.99 17.61 -6.75
N ALA A 240 25.85 17.79 -8.07
CA ALA A 240 26.67 18.70 -8.85
C ALA A 240 26.47 20.16 -8.43
N SER A 241 25.23 20.61 -8.18
CA SER A 241 24.94 21.99 -7.75
C SER A 241 25.47 22.31 -6.35
N THR A 242 25.64 21.29 -5.50
CA THR A 242 26.28 21.43 -4.17
C THR A 242 27.81 21.30 -4.21
N GLY A 243 28.41 21.14 -5.40
CA GLY A 243 29.86 21.02 -5.59
C GLY A 243 30.44 19.67 -5.17
N ARG A 244 29.59 18.64 -4.98
CA ARG A 244 29.98 17.32 -4.47
C ARG A 244 29.30 16.23 -5.30
N PRO A 245 29.81 15.93 -6.52
CA PRO A 245 29.20 14.95 -7.39
C PRO A 245 29.18 13.55 -6.76
N LEU A 246 28.14 12.77 -7.09
CA LEU A 246 28.03 11.36 -6.71
C LEU A 246 28.86 10.52 -7.68
N ASP A 247 30.01 10.04 -7.21
CA ASP A 247 30.94 9.25 -8.03
C ASP A 247 30.87 7.74 -7.76
N ARG A 248 30.00 7.31 -6.84
CA ARG A 248 29.87 5.91 -6.40
C ARG A 248 28.43 5.43 -6.55
N GLN A 249 28.29 4.12 -6.76
CA GLN A 249 27.01 3.44 -6.70
C GLN A 249 26.40 3.61 -5.32
N PHE A 250 25.08 3.84 -5.27
CA PHE A 250 24.29 3.85 -4.05
C PHE A 250 23.09 2.92 -4.20
N GLN A 251 22.65 2.34 -3.10
CA GLN A 251 21.52 1.42 -3.10
C GLN A 251 20.21 2.19 -2.90
N VAL A 252 19.19 1.82 -3.68
CA VAL A 252 17.83 2.30 -3.52
C VAL A 252 16.92 1.10 -3.28
N ILE A 253 16.11 1.16 -2.23
CA ILE A 253 15.09 0.16 -1.89
C ILE A 253 13.73 0.76 -2.22
N CYS A 254 12.98 0.10 -3.10
CA CYS A 254 11.62 0.50 -3.46
C CYS A 254 10.59 -0.34 -2.70
N LEU A 255 9.79 0.28 -1.84
CA LEU A 255 8.83 -0.44 -1.00
C LEU A 255 7.73 -1.14 -1.82
N GLU A 256 7.23 -0.50 -2.88
CA GLU A 256 6.24 -1.07 -3.81
C GLU A 256 6.70 -2.40 -4.42
N ASN A 257 8.01 -2.56 -4.65
CA ASN A 257 8.60 -3.75 -5.25
C ASN A 257 9.04 -4.81 -4.23
N LEU A 258 8.98 -4.51 -2.92
CA LEU A 258 9.27 -5.49 -1.88
C LEU A 258 8.09 -6.42 -1.68
N ARG A 259 8.37 -7.69 -1.39
CA ARG A 259 7.33 -8.62 -0.96
C ARG A 259 7.01 -8.36 0.52
N PRO A 260 5.79 -7.94 0.88
CA PRO A 260 5.43 -7.76 2.27
C PRO A 260 5.34 -9.10 3.00
N TYR A 261 5.51 -9.06 4.32
CA TYR A 261 5.18 -10.18 5.18
C TYR A 261 3.69 -10.52 5.06
N ALA A 262 3.41 -11.79 4.76
CA ALA A 262 2.05 -12.28 4.51
C ALA A 262 1.38 -12.91 5.74
N GLY A 263 2.08 -12.98 6.88
CA GLY A 263 1.52 -13.53 8.12
C GLY A 263 0.84 -12.47 8.98
N GLU A 264 0.43 -12.88 10.17
CA GLU A 264 -0.34 -12.02 11.08
C GLU A 264 0.55 -11.05 11.86
N VAL A 265 -0.03 -9.91 12.25
CA VAL A 265 0.55 -8.96 13.19
C VAL A 265 -0.04 -9.25 14.58
N ILE A 266 0.75 -9.09 15.64
CA ILE A 266 0.28 -9.28 17.01
C ILE A 266 -0.86 -8.30 17.30
N ALA A 267 -2.00 -8.82 17.71
CA ALA A 267 -3.18 -8.03 18.05
C ALA A 267 -2.89 -7.07 19.22
N ASP A 268 -3.39 -5.84 19.11
CA ASP A 268 -3.26 -4.77 20.12
C ASP A 268 -1.82 -4.40 20.52
N ASP A 269 -0.81 -4.82 19.75
CA ASP A 269 0.58 -4.39 19.97
C ASP A 269 0.80 -2.98 19.39
N PRO A 270 1.19 -1.98 20.21
CA PRO A 270 1.33 -0.59 19.76
C PRO A 270 2.47 -0.38 18.76
N GLN A 271 3.36 -1.36 18.59
CA GLN A 271 4.46 -1.34 17.62
C GLN A 271 4.20 -2.23 16.40
N ARG A 272 2.98 -2.80 16.29
CA ARG A 272 2.56 -3.72 15.23
C ARG A 272 3.62 -4.80 14.94
N LYS A 273 4.12 -5.44 15.99
CA LYS A 273 5.09 -6.54 15.86
C LYS A 273 4.51 -7.71 15.06
N LEU A 274 5.36 -8.36 14.28
CA LEU A 274 4.97 -9.52 13.47
C LEU A 274 4.75 -10.74 14.35
N ALA A 275 3.68 -11.49 14.14
CA ALA A 275 3.40 -12.76 14.82
C ALA A 275 4.22 -13.89 14.19
N LEU A 276 5.52 -13.87 14.42
CA LEU A 276 6.46 -14.88 13.94
C LEU A 276 6.46 -16.09 14.88
N LEU A 277 6.49 -17.29 14.32
CA LEU A 277 6.56 -18.53 15.09
C LEU A 277 7.93 -18.63 15.78
N GLU A 278 7.93 -18.69 17.11
CA GLU A 278 9.16 -18.88 17.89
C GLU A 278 9.83 -20.22 17.56
N PRO A 279 11.17 -20.26 17.49
CA PRO A 279 11.89 -21.50 17.27
C PRO A 279 11.63 -22.49 18.41
N LYS A 280 11.57 -23.78 18.08
CA LYS A 280 11.43 -24.87 19.04
C LYS A 280 12.49 -25.93 18.78
N LEU A 281 13.15 -26.39 19.84
CA LEU A 281 14.04 -27.54 19.82
C LEU A 281 13.22 -28.82 19.56
N LEU A 282 13.90 -29.93 19.26
CA LEU A 282 13.25 -31.25 19.13
C LEU A 282 12.50 -31.67 20.41
N SER A 283 12.89 -31.14 21.56
CA SER A 283 12.20 -31.33 22.84
C SER A 283 10.87 -30.56 22.95
N GLY A 284 10.58 -29.64 22.02
CA GLY A 284 9.44 -28.72 22.08
C GLY A 284 9.70 -27.46 22.92
N GLU A 285 10.87 -27.32 23.52
CA GLU A 285 11.25 -26.14 24.30
C GLU A 285 11.77 -25.01 23.39
N THR A 286 11.58 -23.75 23.80
CA THR A 286 12.23 -22.61 23.14
C THR A 286 13.74 -22.71 23.38
N PRO A 287 14.59 -22.54 22.35
CA PRO A 287 16.03 -22.64 22.52
C PRO A 287 16.55 -21.68 23.59
N PRO A 288 17.50 -22.14 24.43
CA PRO A 288 18.05 -21.29 25.49
C PRO A 288 18.69 -20.05 24.87
N GLY A 289 18.56 -18.93 25.57
CA GLY A 289 19.17 -17.67 25.15
C GLY A 289 18.50 -16.96 23.97
N PHE A 290 17.45 -17.50 23.35
CA PHE A 290 16.66 -16.79 22.34
C PHE A 290 16.01 -15.53 22.94
N LEU A 291 16.21 -14.37 22.31
CA LEU A 291 15.72 -13.06 22.76
C LEU A 291 14.60 -12.49 21.87
N GLY A 292 14.34 -13.12 20.73
CA GLY A 292 13.34 -12.68 19.76
C GLY A 292 13.91 -12.50 18.35
N PHE A 293 13.05 -12.04 17.46
CA PHE A 293 13.40 -11.73 16.08
C PHE A 293 13.83 -10.27 15.93
N ALA A 294 14.92 -10.03 15.20
CA ALA A 294 15.47 -8.69 14.97
C ALA A 294 14.43 -7.70 14.42
N VAL A 295 13.59 -8.15 13.48
CA VAL A 295 12.51 -7.34 12.90
C VAL A 295 11.53 -6.80 13.95
N ASN A 296 11.34 -7.48 15.09
CA ASN A 296 10.46 -7.05 16.19
C ASN A 296 11.19 -6.28 17.31
N LEU A 297 12.52 -6.21 17.26
CA LEU A 297 13.35 -5.45 18.19
C LEU A 297 13.67 -4.04 17.67
N VAL A 298 13.42 -3.77 16.39
CA VAL A 298 13.45 -2.43 15.83
C VAL A 298 12.15 -1.70 16.18
N THR A 299 12.27 -0.55 16.84
CA THR A 299 11.17 0.39 17.07
C THR A 299 10.99 1.24 15.83
N ILE A 300 9.74 1.44 15.41
CA ILE A 300 9.41 2.26 14.25
C ILE A 300 8.59 3.45 14.73
N ASP A 301 8.88 4.61 14.16
CA ASP A 301 8.15 5.84 14.45
C ASP A 301 6.66 5.67 14.14
N ASN A 302 5.79 6.25 14.97
CA ASN A 302 4.33 6.15 14.81
C ASN A 302 3.87 6.61 13.43
N THR A 303 4.56 7.62 12.86
CA THR A 303 4.28 8.10 11.52
C THR A 303 4.52 7.05 10.43
N SER A 304 5.32 6.02 10.72
CA SER A 304 5.72 4.98 9.76
C SER A 304 5.14 3.60 10.07
N LEU A 305 4.26 3.50 11.07
CA LEU A 305 3.61 2.25 11.49
C LEU A 305 2.39 1.86 10.66
N TYR A 306 1.82 2.77 9.87
CA TYR A 306 0.54 2.54 9.17
C TYR A 306 0.55 3.13 7.76
N CYS A 307 -0.03 2.39 6.81
CA CYS A 307 -0.36 2.84 5.45
C CYS A 307 0.77 3.58 4.72
N ILE A 308 2.00 3.04 4.75
CA ILE A 308 3.15 3.67 4.09
C ILE A 308 3.20 3.32 2.61
N THR A 309 2.87 2.08 2.26
CA THR A 309 2.73 1.65 0.87
C THR A 309 1.33 1.92 0.34
N THR A 310 1.20 2.01 -0.98
CA THR A 310 -0.11 2.09 -1.68
C THR A 310 -1.05 0.93 -1.31
N THR A 311 -0.50 -0.22 -0.93
CA THR A 311 -1.24 -1.41 -0.49
C THR A 311 -1.55 -1.45 1.01
N GLY A 312 -1.18 -0.42 1.78
CA GLY A 312 -1.53 -0.26 3.20
C GLY A 312 -0.53 -0.85 4.20
N TYR A 313 0.54 -1.51 3.77
CA TYR A 313 1.55 -2.10 4.67
C TYR A 313 2.43 -1.05 5.36
N SER A 314 2.97 -1.43 6.53
CA SER A 314 3.95 -0.65 7.31
C SER A 314 5.39 -0.89 6.87
N LEU A 315 6.32 -0.08 7.40
CA LEU A 315 7.76 -0.35 7.26
C LEU A 315 8.18 -1.68 7.90
N ARG A 316 7.49 -2.16 8.95
CA ARG A 316 7.83 -3.44 9.58
C ARG A 316 7.58 -4.60 8.64
N GLU A 317 6.38 -4.63 8.06
CA GLU A 317 5.93 -5.70 7.17
C GLU A 317 6.65 -5.68 5.82
N THR A 318 7.16 -4.52 5.41
CA THR A 318 7.87 -4.34 4.13
C THR A 318 9.39 -4.25 4.37
N LEU A 319 9.92 -3.06 4.60
CA LEU A 319 11.35 -2.77 4.69
C LEU A 319 12.06 -3.69 5.69
N PHE A 320 11.70 -3.63 6.97
CA PHE A 320 12.45 -4.33 8.02
C PHE A 320 12.29 -5.85 7.95
N TYR A 321 11.16 -6.36 7.47
CA TYR A 321 11.02 -7.78 7.19
C TYR A 321 11.88 -8.23 6.01
N ASN A 322 12.08 -7.40 4.98
CA ASN A 322 12.99 -7.76 3.89
C ASN A 322 14.47 -7.65 4.31
N LEU A 323 14.80 -6.73 5.21
CA LEU A 323 16.17 -6.57 5.74
C LEU A 323 16.55 -7.68 6.74
N PHE A 324 15.65 -8.05 7.64
CA PHE A 324 15.94 -8.96 8.73
C PHE A 324 15.22 -10.30 8.62
N SER A 325 14.07 -10.38 7.95
CA SER A 325 13.24 -11.58 7.85
C SER A 325 13.05 -12.24 9.23
N THR A 326 13.35 -13.53 9.36
CA THR A 326 13.32 -14.28 10.62
C THR A 326 14.67 -14.31 11.36
N LEU A 327 15.54 -13.30 11.16
CA LEU A 327 16.82 -13.17 11.87
C LEU A 327 16.62 -13.25 13.39
N GLN A 328 17.25 -14.25 14.00
CA GLN A 328 17.10 -14.55 15.42
C GLN A 328 18.19 -13.88 16.25
N ILE A 329 17.83 -13.32 17.41
CA ILE A 329 18.79 -12.74 18.36
C ILE A 329 18.94 -13.66 19.56
N TYR A 330 20.20 -13.90 19.96
CA TYR A 330 20.58 -14.76 21.07
C TYR A 330 21.41 -14.01 22.11
N ARG A 331 21.36 -14.45 23.36
CA ARG A 331 22.14 -13.89 24.46
C ARG A 331 23.63 -14.11 24.29
N SER A 332 24.04 -15.32 23.93
CA SER A 332 25.44 -15.71 23.80
C SER A 332 25.68 -16.55 22.54
N ARG A 333 26.93 -16.60 22.08
CA ARG A 333 27.35 -17.41 20.95
C ARG A 333 27.17 -18.89 21.24
N GLU A 334 27.37 -19.30 22.49
CA GLU A 334 27.15 -20.68 22.91
C GLU A 334 25.67 -21.08 22.76
N ASP A 335 24.75 -20.25 23.25
CA ASP A 335 23.31 -20.45 23.11
C ASP A 335 22.87 -20.51 21.64
N MET A 336 23.40 -19.58 20.83
CA MET A 336 23.16 -19.55 19.39
C MET A 336 23.61 -20.85 18.71
N LEU A 337 24.80 -21.35 19.04
CA LEU A 337 25.34 -22.59 18.45
C LEU A 337 24.59 -23.85 18.91
N LYS A 338 24.09 -23.88 20.15
CA LYS A 338 23.20 -24.96 20.62
C LYS A 338 21.86 -24.98 19.86
N SER A 339 21.50 -23.86 19.24
CA SER A 339 20.21 -23.65 18.58
C SER A 339 20.28 -23.77 17.05
N LEU A 340 21.40 -24.24 16.49
CA LEU A 340 21.64 -24.31 15.03
C LEU A 340 20.53 -25.04 14.25
N SER A 341 19.94 -26.08 14.82
CA SER A 341 18.86 -26.83 14.17
C SER A 341 17.57 -26.02 13.96
N CYS A 342 17.41 -24.91 14.69
CA CYS A 342 16.21 -24.08 14.69
C CYS A 342 16.41 -22.74 13.96
N ILE A 343 17.64 -22.45 13.50
CA ILE A 343 17.96 -21.23 12.76
C ILE A 343 17.70 -21.47 11.27
N THR A 344 16.67 -20.82 10.74
CA THR A 344 16.25 -20.98 9.34
C THR A 344 16.86 -19.95 8.40
N ASN A 345 17.12 -18.74 8.89
CA ASN A 345 17.75 -17.65 8.16
C ASN A 345 19.10 -17.32 8.81
N GLY A 346 19.23 -16.14 9.40
CA GLY A 346 20.42 -15.73 10.14
C GLY A 346 20.22 -15.80 11.65
N ALA A 347 21.33 -15.67 12.38
CA ALA A 347 21.31 -15.43 13.82
C ALA A 347 22.46 -14.52 14.25
N ILE A 348 22.21 -13.73 15.30
CA ILE A 348 23.22 -12.88 15.96
C ILE A 348 23.19 -13.20 17.44
N SER A 349 24.36 -13.23 18.08
CA SER A 349 24.47 -13.23 19.53
C SER A 349 25.01 -11.90 20.06
N LEU A 350 24.57 -11.48 21.25
CA LEU A 350 24.97 -10.20 21.84
C LEU A 350 26.46 -10.10 22.18
N ASP A 351 27.15 -11.23 22.31
CA ASP A 351 28.61 -11.33 22.47
C ASP A 351 29.38 -11.34 21.12
N GLY A 352 28.72 -11.03 20.00
CA GLY A 352 29.36 -10.79 18.70
C GLY A 352 29.38 -11.99 17.75
N GLY A 353 28.67 -13.08 18.06
CA GLY A 353 28.50 -14.20 17.13
C GLY A 353 27.54 -13.84 15.99
N LEU A 354 27.87 -14.29 14.77
CA LEU A 354 27.11 -13.96 13.57
C LEU A 354 27.02 -15.14 12.60
N ILE A 355 25.78 -15.52 12.27
CA ILE A 355 25.41 -16.50 11.25
C ILE A 355 24.58 -15.77 10.20
N ARG A 356 25.07 -15.73 8.96
CA ARG A 356 24.42 -14.99 7.85
C ARG A 356 23.25 -15.79 7.27
N SER A 357 23.46 -17.09 7.13
CA SER A 357 22.49 -18.07 6.65
C SER A 357 22.91 -19.45 7.18
N PRO A 358 22.05 -20.48 7.11
CA PRO A 358 22.45 -21.83 7.52
C PRO A 358 23.70 -22.28 6.76
N GLY A 359 24.76 -22.62 7.51
CA GLY A 359 26.05 -23.01 6.96
C GLY A 359 27.05 -21.86 6.70
N VAL A 360 26.67 -20.60 6.87
CA VAL A 360 27.54 -19.44 6.64
C VAL A 360 27.83 -18.70 7.95
N PHE A 361 29.00 -18.98 8.53
CA PHE A 361 29.46 -18.41 9.79
C PHE A 361 30.42 -17.25 9.55
N SER A 362 30.27 -16.17 10.32
CA SER A 362 31.26 -15.09 10.37
C SER A 362 32.17 -15.30 11.57
N LEU A 363 33.49 -15.36 11.32
CA LEU A 363 34.53 -15.55 12.33
C LEU A 363 35.57 -14.43 12.21
N GLY A 364 36.26 -14.13 13.31
CA GLY A 364 37.27 -13.07 13.37
C GLY A 364 36.82 -11.89 14.23
N HIS A 365 37.66 -10.85 14.30
CA HIS A 365 37.31 -9.64 15.02
C HIS A 365 36.20 -8.89 14.29
N GLN A 366 35.27 -8.36 15.09
CA GLN A 366 34.20 -7.49 14.62
C GLN A 366 34.82 -6.31 13.86
N ARG A 367 34.35 -6.04 12.63
CA ARG A 367 34.89 -4.95 11.84
C ARG A 367 34.33 -3.65 12.41
N GLY A 368 35.13 -2.90 13.16
CA GLY A 368 34.77 -1.57 13.67
C GLY A 368 34.65 -0.49 12.58
N ASP A 369 34.50 -0.89 11.32
CA ASP A 369 34.53 0.01 10.16
C ASP A 369 33.17 0.67 9.89
N ILE A 370 32.09 0.18 10.51
CA ILE A 370 30.75 0.75 10.37
C ILE A 370 30.47 1.61 11.60
N ASP A 371 30.56 2.92 11.42
CA ASP A 371 30.22 3.92 12.45
C ASP A 371 28.75 4.39 12.35
N VAL A 372 28.03 4.01 11.28
CA VAL A 372 26.59 4.26 11.14
C VAL A 372 25.81 3.16 11.85
N LYS A 373 25.09 3.53 12.91
CA LYS A 373 24.22 2.64 13.68
C LYS A 373 22.79 3.15 13.67
N PHE A 374 21.82 2.31 14.06
CA PHE A 374 20.47 2.79 14.32
C PHE A 374 20.47 3.70 15.56
N PRO A 375 19.70 4.80 15.54
CA PRO A 375 19.54 5.65 16.71
C PRO A 375 18.88 4.89 17.85
N SER A 376 19.19 5.28 19.08
CA SER A 376 18.52 4.79 20.27
C SER A 376 17.18 5.48 20.45
N GLY A 377 16.12 4.69 20.60
CA GLY A 377 14.76 5.19 20.83
C GLY A 377 14.54 5.62 22.27
N SER A 378 15.43 6.46 22.83
CA SER A 378 15.40 6.86 24.25
C SER A 378 13.99 7.33 24.64
N LYS A 379 13.28 6.42 25.32
CA LYS A 379 11.96 6.49 25.96
C LYS A 379 10.88 7.30 25.24
N ARG A 380 9.80 6.57 24.91
CA ARG A 380 8.48 7.06 24.50
C ARG A 380 8.21 8.48 25.01
N PHE A 381 8.07 9.43 24.08
CA PHE A 381 7.06 10.46 24.27
C PHE A 381 5.78 9.71 24.63
N ILE A 382 5.31 9.83 25.87
CA ILE A 382 4.03 9.28 26.27
C ILE A 382 2.98 10.22 25.68
N LEU A 383 2.85 10.17 24.36
CA LEU A 383 1.68 10.70 23.69
C LEU A 383 0.50 9.90 24.25
N PRO A 384 -0.56 10.57 24.70
CA PRO A 384 -1.75 9.87 25.16
C PRO A 384 -2.20 8.86 24.10
N ALA A 385 -2.66 7.68 24.53
CA ALA A 385 -3.14 6.66 23.61
C ALA A 385 -4.22 7.19 22.64
N SER A 386 -5.02 8.16 23.10
CA SER A 386 -5.99 8.87 22.26
C SER A 386 -5.35 9.62 21.09
N TYR A 387 -4.21 10.28 21.31
CA TYR A 387 -3.50 11.01 20.26
C TYR A 387 -2.94 10.05 19.21
N ILE A 388 -2.31 8.95 19.65
CA ILE A 388 -1.76 7.92 18.76
C ILE A 388 -2.88 7.28 17.90
N GLU A 389 -4.04 7.01 18.51
CA GLU A 389 -5.19 6.46 17.78
C GLU A 389 -5.76 7.46 16.77
N ILE A 390 -5.82 8.76 17.11
CA ILE A 390 -6.27 9.79 16.17
C ILE A 390 -5.30 9.93 14.98
N GLU A 391 -3.98 9.94 15.21
CA GLU A 391 -2.99 9.98 14.12
C GLU A 391 -3.08 8.75 13.21
N LYS A 392 -3.26 7.56 13.80
CA LYS A 392 -3.46 6.31 13.07
C LYS A 392 -4.71 6.38 12.19
N GLN A 393 -5.85 6.79 12.74
CA GLN A 393 -7.10 6.94 11.99
C GLN A 393 -6.97 7.99 10.88
N MET A 394 -6.27 9.08 11.14
CA MET A 394 -5.99 10.12 10.15
C MET A 394 -5.23 9.55 8.95
N LYS A 395 -4.15 8.80 9.18
CA LYS A 395 -3.39 8.15 8.10
C LYS A 395 -4.20 7.12 7.33
N GLU A 396 -5.01 6.33 8.02
CA GLU A 396 -5.88 5.35 7.36
C GLU A 396 -6.90 6.05 6.45
N MET A 397 -7.46 7.18 6.88
CA MET A 397 -8.38 7.97 6.06
C MET A 397 -7.67 8.67 4.89
N GLU A 398 -6.46 9.19 5.09
CA GLU A 398 -5.63 9.76 4.01
C GLU A 398 -5.34 8.70 2.94
N TRP A 399 -4.94 7.50 3.36
CA TRP A 399 -4.71 6.38 2.47
C TRP A 399 -5.98 5.96 1.71
N LYS A 400 -7.12 5.83 2.41
CA LYS A 400 -8.42 5.54 1.77
C LYS A 400 -8.82 6.62 0.76
N LYS A 401 -8.49 7.89 1.03
CA LYS A 401 -8.76 9.02 0.13
C LYS A 401 -7.92 8.90 -1.14
N GLU A 402 -6.63 8.57 -1.02
CA GLU A 402 -5.75 8.33 -2.16
C GLU A 402 -6.25 7.17 -3.01
N GLN A 403 -6.63 6.05 -2.39
CA GLN A 403 -7.22 4.89 -3.09
C GLN A 403 -8.51 5.27 -3.84
N ALA A 404 -9.41 6.02 -3.20
CA ALA A 404 -10.63 6.49 -3.84
C ALA A 404 -10.36 7.42 -5.05
N GLU A 405 -9.26 8.18 -5.03
CA GLU A 405 -8.85 9.02 -6.14
C GLU A 405 -8.33 8.19 -7.33
N GLU A 406 -7.52 7.16 -7.06
CA GLU A 406 -7.06 6.22 -8.08
C GLU A 406 -8.23 5.45 -8.72
N ASP A 407 -9.16 4.96 -7.89
CA ASP A 407 -10.36 4.29 -8.35
C ASP A 407 -11.25 5.21 -9.21
N LEU A 408 -11.34 6.50 -8.85
CA LEU A 408 -12.06 7.49 -9.64
C LEU A 408 -11.41 7.72 -11.00
N LYS A 409 -10.08 7.79 -11.07
CA LYS A 409 -9.35 7.88 -12.36
C LYS A 409 -9.60 6.63 -13.22
N ARG A 410 -9.59 5.44 -12.62
CA ARG A 410 -9.85 4.17 -13.30
C ARG A 410 -11.29 4.09 -13.84
N GLU A 411 -12.28 4.39 -13.00
CA GLU A 411 -13.69 4.42 -13.41
C GLU A 411 -13.95 5.48 -14.49
N GLN A 412 -13.28 6.63 -14.43
CA GLN A 412 -13.38 7.65 -15.47
C GLN A 412 -12.86 7.15 -16.84
N ALA A 413 -11.76 6.39 -16.85
CA ALA A 413 -11.25 5.76 -18.07
C ALA A 413 -12.22 4.72 -18.64
N LEU A 414 -12.82 3.88 -17.77
CA LEU A 414 -13.83 2.90 -18.16
C LEU A 414 -15.10 3.57 -18.70
N LEU A 415 -15.56 4.65 -18.06
CA LEU A 415 -16.69 5.45 -18.55
C LEU A 415 -16.42 6.03 -19.94
N ASN A 416 -15.23 6.59 -20.16
CA ASN A 416 -14.85 7.15 -21.46
C ASN A 416 -14.88 6.07 -22.55
N HIS A 417 -14.32 4.89 -22.26
CA HIS A 417 -14.37 3.75 -23.18
C HIS A 417 -15.81 3.28 -23.44
N ALA A 418 -16.64 3.16 -22.40
CA ALA A 418 -18.04 2.78 -22.52
C ALA A 418 -18.84 3.78 -23.37
N LYS A 419 -18.58 5.09 -23.24
CA LYS A 419 -19.22 6.15 -24.03
C LYS A 419 -18.84 6.07 -25.51
N VAL A 420 -17.56 5.86 -25.82
CA VAL A 420 -17.10 5.65 -27.20
C VAL A 420 -17.78 4.41 -27.82
N ASN A 421 -17.83 3.31 -27.07
CA ASN A 421 -18.50 2.09 -27.51
C ASN A 421 -20.01 2.29 -27.73
N TYR A 422 -20.66 3.06 -26.86
CA TYR A 422 -22.07 3.41 -26.98
C TYR A 422 -22.35 4.18 -28.27
N GLU A 423 -21.57 5.24 -28.56
CA GLU A 423 -21.75 6.03 -29.78
C GLU A 423 -21.52 5.17 -31.03
N ARG A 424 -20.50 4.31 -31.04
CA ARG A 424 -20.28 3.36 -32.15
C ARG A 424 -21.48 2.43 -32.37
N LYS A 425 -21.99 1.78 -31.33
CA LYS A 425 -23.16 0.89 -31.46
C LYS A 425 -24.42 1.65 -31.89
N LYS A 426 -24.57 2.90 -31.44
CA LYS A 426 -25.68 3.77 -31.83
C LYS A 426 -25.61 4.13 -33.31
N GLU A 427 -24.43 4.47 -33.82
CA GLU A 427 -24.21 4.70 -35.26
C GLU A 427 -24.51 3.45 -36.09
N GLU A 428 -24.02 2.28 -35.68
CA GLU A 428 -24.31 0.99 -36.31
C GLU A 428 -25.83 0.71 -36.38
N PHE A 429 -26.53 0.94 -35.27
CA PHE A 429 -27.99 0.78 -35.21
C PHE A 429 -28.72 1.76 -36.15
N ILE A 430 -28.34 3.04 -36.14
CA ILE A 430 -28.95 4.05 -37.01
C ILE A 430 -28.70 3.71 -38.48
N GLN A 431 -27.48 3.31 -38.84
CA GLN A 431 -27.13 2.93 -40.21
C GLN A 431 -27.89 1.69 -40.66
N PHE A 432 -28.05 0.69 -39.78
CA PHE A 432 -28.87 -0.48 -40.06
C PHE A 432 -30.34 -0.10 -40.31
N MET A 433 -30.90 0.80 -39.50
CA MET A 433 -32.28 1.28 -39.67
C MET A 433 -32.46 2.11 -40.95
N ALA A 434 -31.48 2.96 -41.30
CA ALA A 434 -31.50 3.76 -42.53
C ALA A 434 -31.43 2.87 -43.79
N ASN A 435 -30.56 1.86 -43.77
CA ASN A 435 -30.46 0.88 -44.85
C ASN A 435 -31.76 0.07 -44.97
N SER A 436 -32.30 -0.40 -43.85
CA SER A 436 -33.53 -1.22 -43.82
C SER A 436 -34.77 -0.44 -44.29
N SER A 437 -34.89 0.84 -43.93
CA SER A 437 -36.01 1.71 -44.36
C SER A 437 -35.97 2.04 -45.86
N SER A 438 -34.78 2.24 -46.43
CA SER A 438 -34.60 2.48 -47.87
C SER A 438 -35.15 1.33 -48.73
N TYR A 439 -35.05 0.09 -48.25
CA TYR A 439 -35.66 -1.07 -48.91
C TYR A 439 -37.19 -1.03 -48.83
N THR A 440 -37.76 -0.70 -47.67
CA THR A 440 -39.23 -0.61 -47.49
C THR A 440 -39.87 0.44 -48.40
N THR A 441 -39.17 1.54 -48.70
CA THR A 441 -39.64 2.60 -49.60
C THR A 441 -39.62 2.18 -51.09
N GLN A 442 -38.63 1.37 -51.52
CA GLN A 442 -38.63 0.78 -52.87
C GLN A 442 -39.81 -0.20 -53.08
N TYR A 443 -40.28 -0.87 -52.02
CA TYR A 443 -41.45 -1.74 -52.06
C TYR A 443 -42.78 -0.99 -52.19
N GLN A 444 -42.89 0.25 -51.69
CA GLN A 444 -44.10 1.06 -51.87
C GLN A 444 -44.19 1.70 -53.26
N MET A 445 -43.05 2.11 -53.85
CA MET A 445 -43.04 2.64 -55.23
C MET A 445 -43.25 1.57 -56.31
N GLY A 446 -42.85 0.31 -56.06
CA GLY A 446 -43.09 -0.80 -56.99
C GLY A 446 -44.55 -1.28 -57.11
N ARG A 447 -45.46 -0.81 -56.24
CA ARG A 447 -46.90 -1.15 -56.30
C ARG A 447 -47.76 -0.16 -57.06
N VAL A 448 -47.24 1.00 -57.45
CA VAL A 448 -47.99 2.04 -58.18
C VAL A 448 -47.47 2.13 -59.61
N SER A 449 -47.79 1.15 -60.45
CA SER A 449 -47.74 1.27 -61.91
C SER A 449 -48.43 0.06 -62.56
N THR A 450 -49.71 0.20 -62.86
CA THR A 450 -50.31 0.10 -64.21
C THR A 450 -51.84 -0.02 -64.09
N PRO A 451 -52.63 0.95 -64.58
CA PRO A 451 -54.04 0.72 -64.88
C PRO A 451 -54.17 0.09 -66.27
N ARG A 452 -54.87 -1.03 -66.37
CA ARG A 452 -55.61 -1.43 -67.56
C ARG A 452 -56.81 -2.27 -67.17
#